data_AF-A0A3N5EHC7-F1
#
_entry.id   AF-A0A3N5EHC7-F1
#
_cell.length_a   1.000
_cell.length_b   1.000
_cell.length_c   1.000
_cell.angle_alpha   90.00
_cell.angle_beta   90.00
_cell.angle_gamma   90.00
#
_symmetry.space_group_name_H-M   'P 1'
#
loop_
_entity.id
_entity.type
_entity.pdbx_description
1 polymer ?
#
loop_
_entity_poly.entity_id
_entity_poly.type
_entity_poly.pdbx_seq_one_letter_code
_entity_poly.pdbx_strand_id
1 'polypeptide(L)'
;MIRIREVRVIDDEGQQLGVMQTADALALAQERGLDLVEVAPTAVPPVCKILDYGQYKYEIQKRERETKKKQKSQTFKEIRFRVKIDTHDLATKTRRASEFLDDGDRVKVTVQFRGRELNHPQLGRNLLERAAEMIGDHGVIERPPLMEGRSLFIVMAPPTAKADRREEEAAPSDGAAADGGGETIGDALQTKGQVPEVADEPPAAAPA
;
A
#
# COMPACT_ATOMS: atom_id res chain seq x y z
N MET A 1 -16.67 18.78 16.79
CA MET A 1 -17.75 18.82 17.80
C MET A 1 -18.42 17.46 17.79
N ILE A 2 -18.21 16.67 18.84
CA ILE A 2 -18.76 15.32 18.98
C ILE A 2 -20.24 15.45 19.38
N ARG A 3 -21.13 14.66 18.75
CA ARG A 3 -22.59 14.68 18.98
C ARG A 3 -23.12 13.39 19.61
N ILE A 4 -22.23 12.45 19.90
CA ILE A 4 -22.55 11.10 20.37
C ILE A 4 -22.56 11.12 21.89
N ARG A 5 -23.41 10.29 22.52
CA ARG A 5 -23.61 10.31 23.98
C ARG A 5 -22.45 9.66 24.73
N GLU A 6 -22.05 8.48 24.27
CA GLU A 6 -21.01 7.65 24.89
C GLU A 6 -19.82 7.47 23.95
N VAL A 7 -18.62 7.59 24.50
CA VAL A 7 -17.35 7.49 23.77
C VAL A 7 -16.36 6.62 24.55
N ARG A 8 -15.53 5.87 23.83
CA ARG A 8 -14.37 5.19 24.42
C ARG A 8 -13.20 6.16 24.45
N VAL A 9 -12.70 6.47 25.65
CA VAL A 9 -11.65 7.49 25.83
C VAL A 9 -10.29 6.84 26.07
N ILE A 10 -9.31 7.32 25.32
CA ILE A 10 -7.89 7.05 25.52
C ILE A 10 -7.25 8.34 26.04
N ASP A 11 -6.46 8.22 27.08
CA ASP A 11 -5.79 9.34 27.74
C ASP A 11 -4.57 9.84 26.94
N ASP A 12 -4.01 10.99 27.30
CA ASP A 12 -2.84 11.55 26.60
C ASP A 12 -1.62 10.60 26.64
N GLU A 13 -1.34 10.02 27.80
CA GLU A 13 -0.36 8.94 28.04
C GLU A 13 -0.69 7.62 27.29
N GLY A 14 -1.87 7.48 26.69
CA GLY A 14 -2.30 6.26 26.01
C GLY A 14 -3.02 5.24 26.90
N GLN A 15 -3.26 5.56 28.17
CA GLN A 15 -4.07 4.73 29.07
C GLN A 15 -5.52 4.64 28.58
N GLN A 16 -6.17 3.48 28.71
CA GLN A 16 -7.58 3.32 28.34
C GLN A 16 -8.48 3.62 29.53
N LEU A 17 -9.20 4.74 29.48
CA LEU A 17 -10.14 5.16 30.54
C LEU A 17 -11.51 4.47 30.42
N GLY A 18 -11.70 3.62 29.41
CA GLY A 18 -12.94 2.87 29.19
C GLY A 18 -13.98 3.65 28.39
N VAL A 19 -15.25 3.34 28.61
CA VAL A 19 -16.40 4.02 27.98
C VAL A 19 -17.01 4.96 29.00
N MET A 20 -17.19 6.23 28.62
CA MET A 20 -17.77 7.28 29.46
C MET A 20 -18.67 8.20 28.64
N GLN A 21 -19.42 9.10 29.30
CA GLN A 21 -20.21 10.09 28.59
C GLN A 21 -19.29 11.14 27.96
N THR A 22 -19.67 11.65 26.79
CA THR A 22 -18.91 12.70 26.08
C THR A 22 -18.76 13.98 26.91
N ALA A 23 -19.70 14.27 27.82
CA ALA A 23 -19.61 15.40 28.73
C ALA A 23 -18.43 15.25 29.71
N ASP A 24 -18.30 14.08 30.34
CA ASP A 24 -17.23 13.76 31.28
C ASP A 24 -15.87 13.75 30.57
N ALA A 25 -15.83 13.18 29.36
CA ALA A 25 -14.64 13.17 28.51
C ALA A 25 -14.18 14.58 28.10
N LEU A 26 -15.13 15.49 27.83
CA LEU A 26 -14.83 16.90 27.53
C LEU A 26 -14.34 17.67 28.75
N ALA A 27 -14.93 17.41 29.94
CA ALA A 27 -14.48 18.00 31.19
C ALA A 27 -13.04 17.57 31.51
N LEU A 28 -12.73 16.27 31.41
CA LEU A 28 -11.39 15.74 31.67
C LEU A 28 -10.33 16.30 30.70
N ALA A 29 -10.68 16.50 29.43
CA ALA A 29 -9.80 17.16 28.47
C ALA A 29 -9.54 18.63 28.85
N GLN A 30 -10.58 19.37 29.25
CA GLN A 30 -10.48 20.76 29.69
C GLN A 30 -9.66 20.92 30.98
N GLU A 31 -9.81 20.03 31.96
CA GLU A 31 -9.02 20.02 33.20
C GLU A 31 -7.51 19.87 32.92
N ARG A 32 -7.15 19.11 31.88
CA ARG A 32 -5.76 18.92 31.42
C ARG A 32 -5.27 19.99 30.45
N GLY A 33 -6.14 20.91 30.01
CA GLY A 33 -5.81 21.91 28.98
C GLY A 33 -5.60 21.32 27.58
N LEU A 34 -6.19 20.16 27.28
CA LEU A 34 -6.06 19.42 26.02
C LEU A 34 -7.42 19.33 25.29
N ASP A 35 -7.40 18.87 24.03
CA ASP A 35 -8.61 18.66 23.23
C ASP A 35 -9.07 17.19 23.28
N LEU A 36 -10.39 16.96 23.32
CA LEU A 36 -10.97 15.65 23.05
C LEU A 36 -11.15 15.46 21.54
N VAL A 37 -10.28 14.64 20.92
CA VAL A 37 -10.25 14.43 19.47
C VAL A 37 -10.76 13.03 19.12
N GLU A 38 -11.75 12.97 18.23
CA GLU A 38 -12.29 11.72 17.69
C GLU A 38 -11.30 11.11 16.68
N VAL A 39 -10.76 9.94 17.00
CA VAL A 39 -9.73 9.25 16.18
C VAL A 39 -10.29 8.09 15.36
N ALA A 40 -11.35 7.43 15.85
CA ALA A 40 -12.03 6.35 15.13
C ALA A 40 -13.56 6.52 15.22
N PRO A 41 -14.19 7.27 14.28
CA PRO A 41 -15.64 7.50 14.25
C PRO A 41 -16.45 6.26 13.81
N THR A 42 -15.79 5.24 13.25
CA THR A 42 -16.41 4.00 12.76
C THR A 42 -16.56 2.92 13.82
N ALA A 43 -15.98 3.12 15.01
CA ALA A 43 -16.09 2.18 16.12
C ALA A 43 -17.43 2.37 16.87
N VAL A 44 -17.92 1.30 17.51
CA VAL A 44 -19.09 1.35 18.39
C VAL A 44 -18.70 0.84 19.78
N PRO A 45 -18.63 1.70 20.82
CA PRO A 45 -18.71 3.16 20.76
C PRO A 45 -17.49 3.79 20.06
N PRO A 46 -17.60 5.05 19.55
CA PRO A 46 -16.50 5.75 18.89
C PRO A 46 -15.29 5.93 19.80
N VAL A 47 -14.09 5.92 19.23
CA VAL A 47 -12.85 6.13 20.01
C VAL A 47 -12.41 7.57 19.91
N CYS A 48 -12.30 8.22 21.06
CA CYS A 48 -11.73 9.56 21.24
C CYS A 48 -10.42 9.46 22.01
N LYS A 49 -9.45 10.31 21.69
CA LYS A 49 -8.21 10.47 22.42
C LYS A 49 -8.07 11.90 22.94
N ILE A 50 -7.61 12.06 24.17
CA ILE A 50 -7.23 13.36 24.74
C ILE A 50 -5.82 13.71 24.22
N LEU A 51 -5.68 14.84 23.51
CA LEU A 51 -4.42 15.28 22.90
C LEU A 51 -4.47 16.77 22.48
N ASP A 52 -3.31 17.36 22.18
CA ASP A 52 -3.24 18.68 21.53
C ASP A 52 -3.60 18.55 20.04
N TYR A 53 -4.73 19.12 19.62
CA TYR A 53 -5.19 19.01 18.23
C TYR A 53 -4.25 19.71 17.22
N GLY A 54 -3.56 20.78 17.63
CA GLY A 54 -2.60 21.50 16.80
C GLY A 54 -1.37 20.65 16.49
N GLN A 55 -0.77 20.04 17.52
CA GLN A 55 0.37 19.13 17.38
C GLN A 55 -0.02 17.88 16.57
N TYR A 56 -1.13 17.23 16.91
CA TYR A 56 -1.63 16.05 16.19
C TYR A 56 -1.88 16.34 14.70
N LYS A 57 -2.50 17.49 14.38
CA LYS A 57 -2.71 17.91 12.98
C LYS A 57 -1.40 18.20 12.24
N TYR A 58 -0.34 18.64 12.94
CA TYR A 58 1.00 18.77 12.37
C TYR A 58 1.63 17.40 12.10
N GLU A 59 1.57 16.47 13.05
CA GLU A 59 2.10 15.12 12.90
C GLU A 59 1.41 14.33 11.79
N ILE A 60 0.07 14.38 11.70
CA ILE A 60 -0.68 13.75 10.61
C ILE A 60 -0.24 14.32 9.26
N GLN A 61 -0.12 15.65 9.13
CA GLN A 61 0.39 16.26 7.90
C GLN A 61 1.85 15.90 7.59
N LYS A 62 2.71 15.80 8.61
CA LYS A 62 4.11 15.39 8.44
C LYS A 62 4.19 13.94 7.96
N ARG A 63 3.48 13.02 8.64
CA ARG A 63 3.37 11.61 8.26
C ARG A 63 2.78 11.45 6.86
N GLU A 64 1.70 12.15 6.53
CA GLU A 64 1.14 12.15 5.17
C GLU A 64 2.16 12.61 4.12
N ARG A 65 2.92 13.68 4.39
CA ARG A 65 3.95 14.18 3.47
C ARG A 65 5.11 13.19 3.34
N GLU A 66 5.50 12.51 4.42
CA GLU A 66 6.52 11.47 4.40
C GLU A 66 6.03 10.22 3.63
N THR A 67 4.81 9.76 3.87
CA THR A 67 4.18 8.67 3.12
C THR A 67 4.06 9.02 1.63
N LYS A 68 3.59 10.23 1.29
CA LYS A 68 3.49 10.71 -0.11
C LYS A 68 4.86 10.86 -0.79
N LYS A 69 5.94 11.10 -0.04
CA LYS A 69 7.33 11.12 -0.55
C LYS A 69 7.91 9.70 -0.72
N LYS A 70 7.58 8.78 0.19
CA LYS A 70 8.02 7.38 0.15
C LYS A 70 7.30 6.58 -0.92
N GLN A 71 6.03 6.88 -1.19
CA GLN A 71 5.25 6.29 -2.28
C GLN A 71 5.87 6.68 -3.64
N LYS A 72 6.71 5.79 -4.19
CA LYS A 72 7.25 5.94 -5.53
C LYS A 72 6.11 5.86 -6.55
N SER A 73 5.86 6.95 -7.26
CA SER A 73 4.82 7.01 -8.29
C SER A 73 5.21 6.15 -9.50
N GLN A 74 4.63 4.95 -9.62
CA GLN A 74 4.77 4.12 -10.81
C GLN A 74 4.25 4.91 -12.03
N THR A 75 5.16 5.26 -12.93
CA THR A 75 4.84 5.97 -14.17
C THR A 75 4.56 4.97 -15.28
N PHE A 76 3.65 5.34 -16.19
CA PHE A 76 3.41 4.56 -17.40
C PHE A 76 4.31 5.06 -18.53
N LYS A 77 5.29 4.27 -18.95
CA LYS A 77 6.20 4.56 -20.07
C LYS A 77 5.70 3.87 -21.34
N GLU A 78 5.89 4.51 -22.49
CA GLU A 78 5.58 3.89 -23.78
C GLU A 78 6.83 3.81 -24.66
N ILE A 79 7.10 2.62 -25.21
CA ILE A 79 8.19 2.38 -26.16
C ILE A 79 7.58 1.95 -27.50
N ARG A 80 7.92 2.69 -28.55
CA ARG A 80 7.33 2.52 -29.89
C ARG A 80 8.32 1.88 -30.87
N PHE A 81 7.86 0.78 -31.44
CA PHE A 81 8.53 -0.04 -32.44
C PHE A 81 7.89 0.15 -33.83
N ARG A 82 8.67 -0.09 -34.87
CA ARG A 82 8.20 -0.18 -36.26
C ARG A 82 8.31 -1.63 -36.71
N VAL A 83 7.44 -2.06 -37.62
CA VAL A 83 7.44 -3.44 -38.16
C VAL A 83 8.81 -3.82 -38.76
N LYS A 84 9.45 -2.86 -39.46
CA LYS A 84 10.79 -2.99 -40.04
C LYS A 84 11.82 -2.31 -39.15
N ILE A 85 12.08 -2.90 -37.99
CA ILE A 85 13.15 -2.48 -37.08
C ILE A 85 14.41 -3.32 -37.31
N ASP A 86 15.58 -2.70 -37.14
CA ASP A 86 16.86 -3.40 -37.14
C ASP A 86 17.11 -4.11 -35.80
N THR A 87 17.86 -5.22 -35.82
CA THR A 87 18.20 -6.01 -34.62
C THR A 87 18.87 -5.16 -33.52
N HIS A 88 19.72 -4.20 -33.89
CA HIS A 88 20.42 -3.34 -32.92
C HIS A 88 19.51 -2.27 -32.30
N ASP A 89 18.60 -1.67 -33.08
CA ASP A 89 17.59 -0.73 -32.56
C ASP A 89 16.55 -1.46 -31.68
N LEU A 90 16.21 -2.71 -32.04
CA LEU A 90 15.37 -3.58 -31.22
C LEU A 90 16.02 -3.85 -29.84
N ALA A 91 17.27 -4.32 -29.82
CA ALA A 91 17.99 -4.57 -28.57
C ALA A 91 18.15 -3.29 -27.71
N THR A 92 18.45 -2.15 -28.34
CA THR A 92 18.62 -0.87 -27.64
C THR A 92 17.33 -0.39 -26.98
N LYS A 93 16.17 -0.55 -27.64
CA LYS A 93 14.86 -0.18 -27.07
C LYS A 93 14.36 -1.17 -26.04
N THR A 94 14.64 -2.46 -26.25
CA THR A 94 14.36 -3.55 -25.29
C THR A 94 15.11 -3.31 -23.99
N ARG A 95 16.41 -2.98 -24.05
CA ARG A 95 17.19 -2.61 -22.87
C ARG A 95 16.59 -1.43 -22.10
N ARG A 96 16.14 -0.37 -22.77
CA ARG A 96 15.43 0.75 -22.13
C ARG A 96 14.10 0.33 -21.49
N ALA A 97 13.42 -0.67 -22.05
CA ALA A 97 12.23 -1.24 -21.43
C ALA A 97 12.57 -1.96 -20.12
N SER A 98 13.63 -2.77 -20.11
CA SER A 98 14.15 -3.42 -18.91
C SER A 98 14.58 -2.41 -17.85
N GLU A 99 15.28 -1.34 -18.23
CA GLU A 99 15.69 -0.25 -17.32
C GLU A 99 14.47 0.42 -16.65
N PHE A 100 13.39 0.70 -17.39
CA PHE A 100 12.15 1.22 -16.79
C PHE A 100 11.46 0.23 -15.85
N LEU A 101 11.49 -1.08 -16.16
CA LEU A 101 10.90 -2.12 -15.32
C LEU A 101 11.71 -2.37 -14.04
N ASP A 102 13.05 -2.33 -14.09
CA ASP A 102 13.89 -2.36 -12.89
C ASP A 102 13.70 -1.10 -12.03
N ASP A 103 13.35 0.04 -12.65
CA ASP A 103 12.91 1.26 -11.94
C ASP A 103 11.48 1.18 -11.39
N GLY A 104 10.73 0.11 -11.65
CA GLY A 104 9.37 -0.09 -11.13
C GLY A 104 8.28 0.65 -11.91
N ASP A 105 8.59 1.20 -13.08
CA ASP A 105 7.62 1.79 -13.99
C ASP A 105 6.92 0.70 -14.82
N ARG A 106 5.67 0.95 -15.22
CA ARG A 106 4.92 0.05 -16.13
C ARG A 106 5.19 0.46 -17.58
N VAL A 107 5.46 -0.52 -18.43
CA VAL A 107 5.89 -0.27 -19.82
C VAL A 107 4.86 -0.80 -20.81
N LYS A 108 4.33 0.09 -21.65
CA LYS A 108 3.58 -0.27 -22.86
C LYS A 108 4.53 -0.34 -24.04
N VAL A 109 4.69 -1.55 -24.58
CA VAL A 109 5.48 -1.79 -25.78
C VAL A 109 4.52 -1.84 -26.97
N THR A 110 4.62 -0.87 -27.88
CA THR A 110 3.70 -0.65 -29.01
C THR A 110 4.42 -0.84 -30.35
N VAL A 111 3.95 -1.73 -31.22
CA VAL A 111 4.36 -1.81 -32.64
C VAL A 111 3.35 -1.04 -33.50
N GLN A 112 3.83 -0.04 -34.23
CA GLN A 112 3.00 0.75 -35.16
C GLN A 112 3.08 0.19 -36.59
N PHE A 113 1.91 -0.08 -37.20
CA PHE A 113 1.82 -0.53 -38.60
C PHE A 113 1.60 0.67 -39.55
N ARG A 114 2.30 0.69 -40.69
CA ARG A 114 2.13 1.72 -41.72
C ARG A 114 1.44 1.17 -42.97
N GLY A 115 0.41 1.88 -43.44
CA GLY A 115 -0.28 1.58 -44.70
C GLY A 115 -0.73 0.12 -44.81
N ARG A 116 -0.13 -0.62 -45.74
CA ARG A 116 -0.44 -2.02 -46.09
C ARG A 116 0.04 -3.06 -45.06
N GLU A 117 0.84 -2.65 -44.08
CA GLU A 117 1.37 -3.54 -43.02
C GLU A 117 0.27 -4.01 -42.04
N LEU A 118 -0.89 -3.34 -41.99
CA LEU A 118 -2.06 -3.74 -41.20
C LEU A 118 -2.58 -5.14 -41.56
N ASN A 119 -2.38 -5.58 -42.80
CA ASN A 119 -2.80 -6.91 -43.26
C ASN A 119 -1.88 -8.04 -42.74
N HIS A 120 -0.78 -7.70 -42.08
CA HIS A 120 0.22 -8.65 -41.56
C HIS A 120 0.44 -8.46 -40.05
N PRO A 121 -0.60 -8.59 -39.20
CA PRO A 121 -0.47 -8.44 -37.75
C PRO A 121 0.51 -9.45 -37.14
N GLN A 122 0.69 -10.61 -37.79
CA GLN A 122 1.64 -11.65 -37.40
C GLN A 122 3.09 -11.13 -37.31
N LEU A 123 3.50 -10.19 -38.18
CA LEU A 123 4.85 -9.62 -38.13
C LEU A 123 5.04 -8.75 -36.88
N GLY A 124 4.03 -7.96 -36.52
CA GLY A 124 4.05 -7.17 -35.28
C GLY A 124 3.96 -8.05 -34.03
N ARG A 125 3.19 -9.14 -34.09
CA ARG A 125 3.07 -10.12 -33.00
C ARG A 125 4.39 -10.84 -32.74
N ASN A 126 5.02 -11.40 -33.76
CA ASN A 126 6.34 -12.03 -33.63
C ASN A 126 7.41 -11.06 -33.09
N LEU A 127 7.31 -9.76 -33.41
CA LEU A 127 8.21 -8.73 -32.89
C LEU A 127 7.94 -8.43 -31.40
N LEU A 128 6.66 -8.38 -30.99
CA LEU A 128 6.28 -8.23 -29.58
C LEU A 128 6.67 -9.44 -28.75
N GLU A 129 6.49 -10.66 -29.26
CA GLU A 129 6.86 -11.90 -28.56
C GLU A 129 8.38 -11.93 -28.32
N ARG A 130 9.21 -11.66 -29.34
CA ARG A 130 10.67 -11.50 -29.17
C ARG A 130 11.07 -10.39 -28.20
N ALA A 131 10.38 -9.24 -28.25
CA ALA A 131 10.63 -8.16 -27.31
C ALA A 131 10.30 -8.58 -25.87
N ALA A 132 9.17 -9.26 -25.66
CA ALA A 132 8.75 -9.77 -24.36
C ALA A 132 9.68 -10.87 -23.82
N GLU A 133 10.18 -11.77 -24.68
CA GLU A 133 11.19 -12.77 -24.32
C GLU A 133 12.45 -12.11 -23.76
N MET A 134 13.01 -11.12 -24.46
CA MET A 134 14.22 -10.41 -24.00
C MET A 134 13.99 -9.48 -22.78
N ILE A 135 12.74 -9.18 -22.43
CA ILE A 135 12.38 -8.38 -21.24
C ILE A 135 11.91 -9.28 -20.09
N GLY A 136 11.67 -10.57 -20.33
CA GLY A 136 11.05 -11.50 -19.38
C GLY A 136 11.79 -11.64 -18.04
N ASP A 137 13.12 -11.47 -18.04
CA ASP A 137 13.96 -11.47 -16.83
C ASP A 137 13.72 -10.24 -15.92
N HIS A 138 13.11 -9.18 -16.46
CA HIS A 138 12.90 -7.88 -15.80
C HIS A 138 11.42 -7.52 -15.61
N GLY A 139 10.48 -8.18 -16.29
CA GLY A 139 9.07 -7.82 -16.26
C GLY A 139 8.11 -8.97 -16.57
N VAL A 140 6.94 -8.93 -15.93
CA VAL A 140 5.84 -9.86 -16.20
C VAL A 140 4.84 -9.24 -17.19
N ILE A 141 4.26 -10.06 -18.06
CA ILE A 141 3.21 -9.62 -18.99
C ILE A 141 1.91 -9.42 -18.19
N GLU A 142 1.49 -8.16 -18.03
CA GLU A 142 0.24 -7.80 -17.36
C GLU A 142 -0.95 -7.86 -18.33
N ARG A 143 -0.74 -7.43 -19.60
CA ARG A 143 -1.74 -7.55 -20.66
C ARG A 143 -1.11 -8.20 -21.89
N PRO A 144 -1.75 -9.25 -22.45
CA PRO A 144 -1.25 -9.92 -23.66
C PRO A 144 -1.32 -8.99 -24.89
N PRO A 145 -0.72 -9.38 -26.03
CA PRO A 145 -0.75 -8.60 -27.27
C PRO A 145 -2.19 -8.27 -27.72
N LEU A 146 -2.53 -6.99 -27.70
CA LEU A 146 -3.84 -6.45 -28.08
C LEU A 146 -3.70 -5.44 -29.22
N MET A 147 -4.66 -5.44 -30.15
CA MET A 147 -4.68 -4.49 -31.27
C MET A 147 -5.46 -3.22 -30.89
N GLU A 148 -4.83 -2.06 -31.04
CA GLU A 148 -5.41 -0.74 -30.80
C GLU A 148 -5.37 0.07 -32.10
N GLY A 149 -6.44 -0.05 -32.89
CA GLY A 149 -6.61 0.63 -34.18
C GLY A 149 -5.55 0.25 -35.21
N ARG A 150 -4.45 1.01 -35.25
CA ARG A 150 -3.33 0.82 -36.20
C ARG A 150 -2.02 0.37 -35.54
N SER A 151 -2.07 -0.06 -34.29
CA SER A 151 -0.93 -0.55 -33.53
C SER A 151 -1.26 -1.86 -32.82
N LEU A 152 -0.26 -2.69 -32.58
CA LEU A 152 -0.36 -3.84 -31.66
C LEU A 152 0.46 -3.48 -30.42
N PHE A 153 -0.04 -3.71 -29.22
CA PHE A 153 0.68 -3.40 -27.99
C PHE A 153 0.62 -4.54 -26.97
N ILE A 154 1.60 -4.59 -26.09
CA ILE A 154 1.65 -5.42 -24.89
C ILE A 154 1.95 -4.51 -23.69
N VAL A 155 1.46 -4.85 -22.50
CA VAL A 155 1.78 -4.11 -21.27
C VAL A 155 2.54 -5.04 -20.33
N MET A 156 3.71 -4.58 -19.90
CA MET A 156 4.56 -5.27 -18.94
C MET A 156 4.64 -4.47 -17.64
N ALA A 157 4.64 -5.19 -16.53
CA ALA A 157 4.76 -4.65 -15.19
C ALA A 157 6.04 -5.19 -14.52
N PRO A 158 6.66 -4.46 -13.60
CA PRO A 158 7.78 -4.96 -12.81
C PRO A 158 7.34 -6.20 -12.00
N PRO A 159 8.21 -7.21 -11.80
CA PRO A 159 7.90 -8.30 -10.90
C PRO A 159 7.81 -7.75 -9.47
N THR A 160 6.71 -8.08 -8.77
CA THR A 160 6.43 -7.61 -7.40
C THR A 160 7.62 -7.81 -6.48
N ALA A 161 8.27 -8.98 -6.55
CA ALA A 161 9.45 -9.33 -5.77
C ALA A 161 10.73 -8.50 -6.03
N LYS A 162 10.76 -7.56 -7.00
CA LYS A 162 11.82 -6.54 -7.14
C LYS A 162 11.39 -5.16 -6.62
N ALA A 163 10.09 -4.86 -6.56
CA ALA A 163 9.59 -3.59 -6.04
C ALA A 163 9.92 -3.46 -4.55
N ASP A 164 9.59 -4.49 -3.75
CA ASP A 164 9.82 -4.50 -2.31
C ASP A 164 11.33 -4.49 -1.95
N ARG A 165 12.16 -5.25 -2.68
CA ARG A 165 13.61 -5.35 -2.41
C ARG A 165 14.36 -4.03 -2.57
N ARG A 166 13.85 -3.11 -3.40
CA ARG A 166 14.45 -1.78 -3.60
C ARG A 166 13.99 -0.75 -2.56
N GLU A 167 12.96 -1.08 -1.77
CA GLU A 167 12.58 -0.30 -0.57
C GLU A 167 13.48 -0.63 0.63
N GLU A 168 13.93 -1.88 0.77
CA GLU A 168 14.95 -2.28 1.76
C GLU A 168 16.31 -1.60 1.51
N GLU A 169 16.77 -1.57 0.26
CA GLU A 169 18.09 -1.02 -0.12
C GLU A 169 18.16 0.53 -0.06
N ALA A 170 17.00 1.20 0.09
CA ALA A 170 16.90 2.67 0.18
C ALA A 170 16.73 3.21 1.61
N ALA A 171 16.71 2.35 2.63
CA ALA A 171 16.78 2.76 4.03
C ALA A 171 18.23 3.13 4.40
N PRO A 172 18.54 4.39 4.76
CA PRO A 172 19.90 4.77 5.12
C PRO A 172 20.33 4.10 6.42
N SER A 173 21.48 3.44 6.39
CA SER A 173 22.14 2.87 7.55
C SER A 173 22.84 3.96 8.37
N ASP A 174 22.14 4.55 9.35
CA ASP A 174 22.78 5.32 10.42
C ASP A 174 23.06 4.43 11.64
N GLY A 175 24.34 4.19 11.89
CA GLY A 175 24.90 3.76 13.18
C GLY A 175 26.22 4.49 13.40
N ALA A 176 26.81 4.62 14.60
CA ALA A 176 26.41 4.28 15.98
C ALA A 176 27.34 5.09 16.93
N ALA A 177 27.41 4.96 18.27
CA ALA A 177 26.79 4.09 19.27
C ALA A 177 26.84 4.77 20.67
N ALA A 178 26.09 4.26 21.65
CA ALA A 178 26.46 4.35 23.08
C ALA A 178 25.93 3.12 23.84
N ASP A 179 26.80 2.46 24.59
CA ASP A 179 26.61 1.14 25.21
C ASP A 179 26.42 1.25 26.74
N GLY A 180 25.84 0.24 27.41
CA GLY A 180 25.79 0.25 28.88
C GLY A 180 24.80 -0.68 29.62
N GLY A 181 24.94 -1.99 29.50
CA GLY A 181 24.72 -2.93 30.63
C GLY A 181 23.31 -3.50 30.92
N GLY A 182 23.21 -4.84 30.95
CA GLY A 182 22.20 -5.57 31.72
C GLY A 182 22.55 -5.60 33.22
N GLU A 183 21.89 -6.37 34.10
CA GLU A 183 21.01 -7.52 33.88
C GLU A 183 20.27 -7.83 35.20
N THR A 184 19.02 -8.32 35.17
CA THR A 184 18.57 -9.36 36.12
C THR A 184 17.24 -10.00 35.70
N ILE A 185 17.26 -11.32 35.76
CA ILE A 185 16.30 -12.30 35.24
C ILE A 185 15.29 -12.78 36.30
N GLY A 186 14.17 -13.33 35.82
CA GLY A 186 13.35 -14.32 36.53
C GLY A 186 12.10 -13.77 37.25
N ASP A 187 11.00 -14.51 37.36
CA ASP A 187 10.62 -15.80 36.75
C ASP A 187 9.08 -15.96 36.86
N ALA A 188 8.49 -16.90 36.11
CA ALA A 188 7.18 -17.57 36.30
C ALA A 188 5.95 -16.78 36.86
N LEU A 189 4.75 -16.92 36.30
CA LEU A 189 3.99 -18.17 36.43
C LEU A 189 2.84 -18.26 35.41
N GLN A 190 2.57 -19.48 34.96
CA GLN A 190 1.30 -19.87 34.36
C GLN A 190 0.24 -20.08 35.46
N THR A 191 -1.03 -19.79 35.16
CA THR A 191 -2.16 -20.53 35.75
C THR A 191 -3.30 -20.69 34.75
N LYS A 192 -3.85 -21.92 34.69
CA LYS A 192 -4.99 -22.28 33.83
C LYS A 192 -6.31 -21.78 34.44
N GLY A 193 -7.27 -21.40 33.59
CA GLY A 193 -8.68 -21.16 33.93
C GLY A 193 -9.59 -21.82 32.91
N GLN A 194 -10.26 -22.90 33.31
CA GLN A 194 -10.89 -23.93 32.46
C GLN A 194 -12.43 -23.76 32.49
N VAL A 195 -13.07 -23.43 31.34
CA VAL A 195 -14.51 -23.62 30.96
C VAL A 195 -15.61 -22.94 31.85
N PRO A 196 -16.93 -22.88 31.46
CA PRO A 196 -17.63 -23.65 30.42
C PRO A 196 -18.52 -22.95 29.38
N GLU A 197 -18.71 -23.75 28.33
CA GLU A 197 -19.87 -23.89 27.44
C GLU A 197 -21.23 -23.70 28.12
N VAL A 198 -22.13 -22.94 27.48
CA VAL A 198 -23.59 -23.10 27.63
C VAL A 198 -24.25 -22.85 26.28
N ALA A 199 -25.04 -23.81 25.80
CA ALA A 199 -25.94 -23.64 24.68
C ALA A 199 -27.33 -23.22 25.19
N ASP A 200 -28.05 -22.38 24.45
CA ASP A 200 -29.50 -22.26 24.59
C ASP A 200 -30.15 -21.82 23.25
N GLU A 201 -31.11 -22.62 22.81
CA GLU A 201 -32.14 -22.41 21.79
C GLU A 201 -33.45 -22.77 22.51
N PRO A 202 -34.68 -22.32 22.14
CA PRO A 202 -35.10 -21.48 21.01
C PRO A 202 -35.96 -20.27 21.52
N PRO A 203 -37.20 -19.89 21.08
CA PRO A 203 -38.34 -20.71 20.65
C PRO A 203 -39.01 -20.31 19.31
N ALA A 204 -39.89 -21.19 18.83
CA ALA A 204 -40.72 -21.01 17.63
C ALA A 204 -41.93 -20.08 17.83
N ALA A 205 -42.46 -19.55 16.73
CA ALA A 205 -43.79 -18.93 16.65
C ALA A 205 -44.50 -19.25 15.30
N ALA A 206 -45.30 -20.32 15.30
CA ALA A 206 -46.54 -20.39 14.52
C ALA A 206 -47.67 -19.71 15.36
N PRO A 207 -48.85 -19.31 14.85
CA PRO A 207 -49.75 -20.07 13.98
C PRO A 207 -50.24 -19.26 12.74
N ALA A 208 -51.15 -19.69 11.87
CA ALA A 208 -52.13 -20.79 11.91
C ALA A 208 -52.34 -21.42 10.51
#